data_AF-A0A2G9NFM3-F1
#
_entry.id   AF-A0A2G9NFM3-F1
#
_cell.length_a   1.000
_cell.length_b   1.000
_cell.length_c   1.000
_cell.angle_alpha   90.00
_cell.angle_beta   90.00
_cell.angle_gamma   90.00
#
_symmetry.space_group_name_H-M   'P 1'
#
loop_
_entity.id
_entity.type
_entity.pdbx_description
1 polymer ?
#
loop_
_entity_poly.entity_id
_entity_poly.type
_entity_poly.pdbx_seq_one_letter_code
_entity_poly.pdbx_strand_id
1 'polypeptide(L)'
;MSSVLAPEVNIENMFSKYEIARIIGARALQISMNAPLLIKIDKADLEKIQYDPIKIAEVEFRSGVLPITVKKPFPMKKEGQLKRVKERVLTDEEKAKIEEAGEEDVEKEGEIMELAQPDDEVENDEAETESERE
;
A
#
# COMPACT_ATOMS: atom_id res chain seq x y z
N MET A 1 1.35 6.87 -52.92
CA MET A 1 2.56 7.19 -52.13
C MET A 1 2.54 6.32 -50.89
N SER A 2 3.51 5.43 -50.79
CA SER A 2 3.59 4.35 -49.81
C SER A 2 3.62 4.91 -48.38
N SER A 3 2.62 4.55 -47.59
CA SER A 3 2.56 4.72 -46.14
C SER A 3 3.61 3.81 -45.51
N VAL A 4 4.74 4.40 -45.11
CA VAL A 4 5.70 3.74 -44.21
C VAL A 4 5.06 3.77 -42.83
N LEU A 5 4.30 2.71 -42.49
CA LEU A 5 3.90 2.44 -41.12
C LEU A 5 5.19 2.25 -40.31
N ALA A 6 5.44 3.17 -39.37
CA ALA A 6 6.46 2.97 -38.36
C ALA A 6 6.16 1.66 -37.61
N PRO A 7 7.18 0.87 -37.22
CA PRO A 7 6.96 -0.36 -36.48
C PRO A 7 6.17 -0.04 -35.22
N GLU A 8 5.15 -0.84 -34.90
CA GLU A 8 4.38 -0.70 -33.67
C GLU A 8 5.33 -0.89 -32.47
N VAL A 9 5.85 0.22 -31.95
CA VAL A 9 6.76 0.21 -30.80
C VAL A 9 5.92 -0.21 -29.59
N ASN A 10 6.18 -1.42 -29.09
CA ASN A 10 5.52 -1.91 -27.90
C ASN A 10 6.10 -1.20 -26.66
N ILE A 11 5.44 -0.11 -26.27
CA ILE A 11 5.89 0.81 -25.20
C ILE A 11 5.86 0.14 -23.82
N GLU A 12 4.96 -0.84 -23.64
CA GLU A 12 4.85 -1.59 -22.39
C GLU A 12 6.13 -2.39 -22.07
N ASN A 13 6.90 -2.78 -23.08
CA ASN A 13 8.18 -3.49 -22.87
C ASN A 13 9.37 -2.56 -22.61
N MET A 14 9.23 -1.24 -22.82
CA MET A 14 10.32 -0.27 -22.63
C MET A 14 10.50 0.19 -21.18
N PHE A 15 9.44 0.04 -20.39
CA PHE A 15 9.37 0.51 -19.01
C PHE A 15 9.08 -0.64 -18.06
N SER A 16 9.65 -0.60 -16.87
CA SER A 16 9.28 -1.49 -15.78
C SER A 16 7.90 -1.14 -15.23
N LYS A 17 7.23 -2.10 -14.58
CA LYS A 17 5.93 -1.87 -13.93
C LYS A 17 5.89 -0.66 -13.00
N TYR A 18 7.01 -0.34 -12.34
CA TYR A 18 7.14 0.80 -11.45
C TYR A 18 7.20 2.13 -12.20
N GLU A 19 7.93 2.14 -13.32
CA GLU A 19 8.04 3.31 -14.19
C GLU A 19 6.68 3.58 -14.85
N ILE A 20 6.00 2.55 -15.36
CA ILE A 20 4.67 2.64 -15.96
C ILE A 20 3.67 3.23 -14.94
N ALA A 21 3.60 2.66 -13.74
CA ALA A 21 2.71 3.16 -12.69
C ALA A 21 2.99 4.63 -12.34
N ARG A 22 4.27 5.02 -12.28
CA ARG A 22 4.66 6.40 -11.99
C ARG A 22 4.30 7.36 -13.12
N ILE A 23 4.48 6.96 -14.37
CA ILE A 23 4.13 7.76 -15.56
C ILE A 23 2.61 7.99 -15.59
N ILE A 24 1.82 6.93 -15.46
CA ILE A 24 0.35 7.01 -15.45
C ILE A 24 -0.12 7.88 -14.28
N GLY A 25 0.40 7.66 -13.07
CA GLY A 25 0.02 8.45 -11.90
C GLY A 25 0.35 9.94 -12.04
N ALA A 26 1.54 10.27 -12.54
CA ALA A 26 1.93 11.66 -12.78
C ALA A 26 1.05 12.31 -13.86
N ARG A 27 0.70 11.57 -14.92
CA ARG A 27 -0.15 12.07 -16.00
C ARG A 27 -1.60 12.22 -15.58
N ALA A 28 -2.15 11.26 -14.83
CA ALA A 28 -3.49 11.35 -14.26
C ALA A 28 -3.63 12.59 -13.37
N LEU A 29 -2.61 12.90 -12.55
CA LEU A 29 -2.59 14.13 -11.75
C LEU A 29 -2.66 15.39 -12.62
N GLN A 30 -1.94 15.44 -13.74
CA GLN A 30 -2.01 16.56 -14.67
C GLN A 30 -3.43 16.74 -15.25
N ILE A 31 -4.06 15.63 -15.65
CA ILE A 31 -5.42 15.64 -16.21
C ILE A 31 -6.42 16.13 -15.16
N SER A 32 -6.28 15.71 -13.89
CA SER A 32 -7.10 16.21 -12.78
C SER A 32 -6.93 17.72 -12.54
N MET A 33 -5.79 18.28 -12.95
CA MET A 33 -5.52 19.73 -12.93
C MET A 33 -5.92 20.42 -14.25
N ASN A 34 -6.83 19.82 -15.02
CA ASN A 34 -7.32 20.30 -16.31
C ASN A 34 -6.21 20.51 -17.37
N ALA A 35 -5.12 19.74 -17.29
CA ALA A 35 -4.12 19.75 -18.36
C ALA A 35 -4.74 19.24 -19.68
N PRO A 36 -4.28 19.75 -20.83
CA PRO A 36 -4.82 19.35 -22.13
C PRO A 36 -4.51 17.88 -22.44
N LEU A 37 -5.50 17.20 -23.02
CA LEU A 37 -5.36 15.85 -23.56
C LEU A 37 -4.60 15.90 -24.89
N LEU A 38 -3.63 14.99 -25.05
CA LEU A 38 -2.79 14.89 -26.25
C LEU A 38 -3.43 14.01 -27.33
N ILE A 39 -4.41 13.19 -26.96
CA ILE A 39 -5.19 12.36 -27.87
C ILE A 39 -6.55 12.98 -28.17
N LYS A 40 -7.06 12.73 -29.39
CA LYS A 40 -8.45 13.02 -29.75
C LYS A 40 -9.30 11.84 -29.32
N ILE A 41 -9.97 11.96 -28.18
CA ILE A 41 -10.97 10.98 -27.73
C ILE A 41 -12.36 11.53 -28.06
N ASP A 42 -13.19 10.70 -28.67
CA ASP A 42 -14.58 11.05 -28.93
C ASP A 42 -15.37 11.12 -27.61
N LYS A 43 -16.37 12.01 -27.55
CA LYS A 43 -17.18 12.20 -26.32
C LYS A 43 -17.82 10.90 -25.83
N ALA A 44 -18.23 10.03 -26.76
CA ALA A 44 -18.80 8.72 -26.43
C ALA A 44 -17.80 7.81 -25.70
N ASP A 45 -16.51 7.90 -26.00
CA ASP A 45 -15.48 7.09 -25.34
C ASP A 45 -15.07 7.67 -23.99
N LEU A 46 -15.06 9.00 -23.87
CA LEU A 46 -14.90 9.71 -22.59
C LEU A 46 -16.03 9.39 -21.59
N GLU A 47 -17.27 9.28 -22.07
CA GLU A 47 -18.42 8.90 -21.25
C GLU A 47 -18.32 7.45 -20.76
N LYS A 48 -17.86 6.51 -21.60
CA LYS A 48 -17.63 5.11 -21.21
C LYS A 48 -16.62 4.98 -20.06
N ILE A 49 -15.56 5.79 -20.09
CA ILE A 49 -14.53 5.80 -19.05
C ILE A 49 -14.87 6.76 -17.89
N GLN A 50 -16.08 7.36 -17.89
CA GLN A 50 -16.57 8.27 -16.86
C GLN A 50 -15.64 9.45 -16.57
N TYR A 51 -14.89 9.91 -17.58
CA TYR A 51 -13.90 10.98 -17.42
C TYR A 51 -12.85 10.69 -16.33
N ASP A 52 -12.58 9.43 -16.03
CA ASP A 52 -11.58 9.02 -15.05
C ASP A 52 -10.16 9.41 -15.50
N PRO A 53 -9.45 10.29 -14.76
CA PRO A 53 -8.12 10.73 -15.13
C PRO A 53 -7.11 9.60 -15.29
N ILE A 54 -7.25 8.51 -14.53
CA ILE A 54 -6.33 7.36 -14.60
C ILE A 54 -6.52 6.63 -15.93
N LYS A 55 -7.76 6.33 -16.29
CA LYS A 55 -8.08 5.66 -17.56
C LYS A 55 -7.68 6.51 -18.76
N ILE A 56 -7.88 7.82 -18.69
CA ILE A 56 -7.44 8.73 -19.77
C ILE A 56 -5.91 8.70 -19.90
N ALA A 57 -5.18 8.74 -18.78
CA ALA A 57 -3.72 8.63 -18.79
C ALA A 57 -3.23 7.28 -19.35
N GLU A 58 -3.92 6.17 -19.07
CA GLU A 58 -3.60 4.86 -19.65
C GLU A 58 -3.73 4.84 -21.18
N VAL A 59 -4.79 5.44 -21.72
CA VAL A 59 -5.00 5.54 -23.18
C VAL A 59 -3.92 6.41 -23.82
N GLU A 60 -3.55 7.52 -23.19
CA GLU A 60 -2.44 8.37 -23.66
C GLU A 60 -1.08 7.66 -23.60
N PHE A 61 -0.85 6.86 -22.56
CA PHE A 61 0.38 6.07 -22.44
C PHE A 61 0.47 5.00 -23.53
N ARG A 62 -0.61 4.24 -23.76
CA ARG A 62 -0.65 3.19 -24.79
C ARG A 62 -0.54 3.71 -26.22
N SER A 63 -1.01 4.94 -26.46
CA SER A 63 -0.88 5.60 -27.76
C SER A 63 0.51 6.20 -28.00
N GLY A 64 1.40 6.21 -27.00
CA GLY A 64 2.78 6.67 -27.14
C GLY A 64 2.95 8.17 -27.36
N VAL A 65 1.91 8.96 -27.10
CA VAL A 65 1.94 10.42 -27.32
C VAL A 65 2.60 11.20 -26.17
N LEU A 66 2.81 10.55 -25.02
CA LEU A 66 3.36 11.20 -23.83
C LEU A 66 4.85 11.54 -24.00
N PRO A 67 5.25 12.82 -23.95
CA PRO A 67 6.65 13.24 -24.07
C PRO A 67 7.40 13.08 -22.73
N ILE A 68 7.47 11.84 -22.21
CA ILE A 68 8.05 11.55 -20.89
C ILE A 68 9.29 10.68 -21.05
N THR A 69 10.36 11.01 -20.33
CA THR A 69 11.60 10.23 -20.27
C THR A 69 11.90 9.87 -18.83
N VAL A 70 12.26 8.60 -18.58
CA VAL A 70 12.64 8.13 -17.25
C VAL A 70 14.16 8.11 -17.10
N LYS A 71 14.67 8.81 -16.10
CA LYS A 71 16.07 8.77 -15.72
C LYS A 71 16.31 7.57 -14.79
N LYS A 72 17.21 6.66 -15.20
CA LYS A 72 17.60 5.46 -14.43
C LYS A 72 19.02 5.60 -13.87
N PRO A 73 19.22 6.30 -12.74
CA PRO A 73 20.53 6.40 -12.14
C PRO A 73 20.95 5.06 -11.55
N PHE A 74 22.18 4.63 -11.81
CA PHE A 74 22.78 3.53 -11.08
C PHE A 74 23.09 3.97 -9.63
N PRO A 75 23.03 3.05 -8.66
CA PRO A 75 23.43 3.37 -7.30
C PRO A 75 24.90 3.78 -7.30
N MET A 76 25.18 4.99 -6.79
CA MET A 76 26.55 5.44 -6.60
C MET A 76 27.10 4.86 -5.31
N LYS A 77 28.36 4.39 -5.34
CA LYS A 77 29.06 4.02 -4.11
C LYS A 77 29.21 5.27 -3.26
N LYS A 78 28.61 5.26 -2.07
CA LYS A 78 28.84 6.30 -1.08
C LYS A 78 30.12 5.93 -0.32
N GLU A 79 31.19 6.67 -0.53
CA GLU A 79 32.37 6.54 0.31
C GLU A 79 32.03 7.09 1.70
N GLY A 80 31.94 6.19 2.67
CA GLY A 80 31.62 6.50 4.05
C GLY A 80 31.71 5.25 4.90
N GLN A 81 32.10 5.40 6.16
CA GLN A 81 32.08 4.28 7.09
C GLN A 81 30.63 3.81 7.25
N LEU A 82 30.35 2.55 6.91
CA LEU A 82 29.09 1.90 7.26
C LEU A 82 28.89 2.11 8.76
N LYS A 83 27.81 2.79 9.16
CA LYS A 83 27.41 2.80 10.56
C LYS A 83 27.08 1.35 10.90
N ARG A 84 27.99 0.66 11.59
CA ARG A 84 27.67 -0.62 12.20
C ARG A 84 26.41 -0.38 13.02
N VAL A 85 25.37 -1.16 12.75
CA VAL A 85 24.23 -1.25 13.65
C VAL A 85 24.83 -1.49 15.02
N LYS A 86 24.55 -0.64 16.00
CA LYS A 86 24.97 -0.91 17.38
C LYS A 86 24.26 -2.20 17.78
N GLU A 87 24.95 -3.32 17.68
CA GLU A 87 24.54 -4.53 18.34
C GLU A 87 24.53 -4.17 19.83
N ARG A 88 23.33 -4.08 20.43
CA ARG A 88 23.21 -3.87 21.86
C ARG A 88 23.73 -5.15 22.50
N VAL A 89 25.01 -5.16 22.88
CA VAL A 89 25.53 -6.19 23.77
C VAL A 89 24.94 -5.87 25.14
N LEU A 90 23.76 -6.45 25.43
CA LEU A 90 23.17 -6.43 26.77
C LEU A 90 24.15 -7.16 27.69
N THR A 91 24.45 -6.58 28.84
CA THR A 91 25.22 -7.28 29.88
C THR A 91 24.38 -8.42 30.45
N ASP A 92 25.03 -9.44 31.02
CA ASP A 92 24.33 -10.61 31.56
C ASP A 92 23.29 -10.23 32.64
N GLU A 93 23.54 -9.13 33.38
CA GLU A 93 22.60 -8.57 34.36
C GLU A 93 21.35 -7.94 33.72
N GLU A 94 21.50 -7.26 32.58
CA GLU A 94 20.37 -6.67 31.87
C GLU A 94 19.49 -7.74 31.22
N LYS A 95 20.10 -8.84 30.76
CA LYS A 95 19.35 -10.01 30.27
C LYS A 95 18.60 -10.72 31.38
N ALA A 96 19.25 -10.95 32.52
CA ALA A 96 18.62 -11.59 33.67
C ALA A 96 17.40 -10.80 34.17
N LYS A 97 17.46 -9.46 34.20
CA LYS A 97 16.31 -8.62 34.58
C LYS A 97 15.15 -8.68 33.60
N ILE A 98 15.45 -8.82 32.31
CA ILE A 98 14.41 -8.95 31.27
C ILE A 98 13.77 -10.34 31.35
N GLU A 99 14.55 -11.37 31.65
CA GLU A 99 14.07 -12.74 31.86
C GLU A 99 13.22 -12.84 33.14
N GLU A 100 13.70 -12.29 34.26
CA GLU A 100 12.97 -12.24 35.54
C GLU A 100 11.63 -11.50 35.41
N ALA A 101 11.63 -10.33 34.76
CA ALA A 101 10.39 -9.60 34.50
C ALA A 101 9.44 -10.38 33.58
N GLY A 102 9.98 -11.11 32.59
CA GLY A 102 9.19 -11.96 31.71
C GLY A 102 8.59 -13.18 32.43
N GLU A 103 9.32 -13.78 33.36
CA GLU A 103 8.83 -14.87 34.21
C GLU A 103 7.71 -14.39 35.13
N GLU A 104 7.88 -13.22 35.78
CA GLU A 104 6.83 -12.63 36.60
C GLU A 104 5.56 -12.31 35.81
N ASP A 105 5.68 -11.80 34.58
CA ASP A 105 4.53 -11.46 33.74
C ASP A 105 3.80 -12.74 33.27
N VAL A 106 4.54 -13.81 32.98
CA VAL A 106 3.96 -15.12 32.63
C VAL A 106 3.29 -15.78 33.84
N GLU A 107 3.87 -15.68 35.03
CA GLU A 107 3.25 -16.17 36.27
C GLU A 107 1.96 -15.40 36.58
N LYS A 108 1.97 -14.07 36.46
CA LYS A 108 0.76 -13.24 36.60
C LYS A 108 -0.29 -13.61 35.56
N GLU A 109 0.07 -13.82 34.30
CA GLU A 109 -0.87 -14.28 33.26
C GLU A 109 -1.40 -15.72 33.53
N GLY A 110 -0.56 -16.59 34.09
CA GLY A 110 -0.94 -17.95 34.49
C GLY A 110 -1.91 -17.99 35.67
N GLU A 111 -1.72 -17.13 36.67
CA GLU A 111 -2.66 -16.96 37.78
C GLU A 111 -4.05 -16.49 37.28
N ILE A 112 -4.10 -15.64 36.25
CA ILE A 112 -5.37 -15.21 35.63
C ILE A 112 -6.11 -16.39 34.99
N MET A 113 -5.37 -17.36 34.41
CA MET A 113 -5.96 -18.59 33.86
C MET A 113 -6.49 -19.53 34.95
N GLU A 114 -5.82 -19.59 36.11
CA GLU A 114 -6.24 -20.41 37.26
C GLU A 114 -7.47 -19.81 37.98
N LEU A 115 -7.67 -18.50 37.89
CA LEU A 115 -8.83 -17.78 38.46
C LEU A 115 -10.13 -17.93 37.64
N ALA A 116 -10.07 -18.43 36.40
CA ALA A 116 -11.26 -18.60 35.56
C ALA A 116 -12.02 -19.88 35.94
N GLN A 117 -13.03 -19.77 36.80
CA GLN A 117 -13.95 -20.87 37.10
C GLN A 117 -14.99 -20.99 35.97
N PRO A 118 -15.28 -22.21 35.45
CA PRO A 118 -16.29 -22.40 34.40
C PRO A 118 -17.71 -21.99 34.82
N ASP A 119 -17.96 -21.81 36.12
CA ASP A 119 -19.25 -21.39 36.67
C ASP A 119 -19.43 -19.85 36.67
N ASP A 120 -18.39 -19.07 36.37
CA ASP A 120 -18.50 -17.60 36.23
C ASP A 120 -19.08 -17.17 34.87
N GLU A 121 -19.27 -18.10 33.93
CA GLU A 121 -20.10 -17.92 32.73
C GLU A 121 -21.54 -18.38 32.99
N VAL A 122 -22.24 -17.75 33.95
CA VAL A 122 -23.70 -17.90 34.04
C VAL A 122 -24.38 -17.06 32.95
N GLU A 123 -25.00 -17.78 32.01
CA GLU A 123 -25.97 -17.31 31.03
C GLU A 123 -26.95 -16.32 31.68
N ASN A 124 -26.90 -15.05 31.27
CA ASN A 124 -27.98 -14.11 31.54
C ASN A 124 -28.85 -14.01 30.29
N ASP A 125 -29.52 -15.12 29.96
CA ASP A 125 -30.64 -15.13 29.02
C ASP A 125 -31.91 -15.63 29.74
N GLU A 126 -32.80 -14.65 29.94
CA GLU A 126 -34.27 -14.73 29.94
C GLU A 126 -35.01 -15.32 31.16
N ALA A 127 -35.64 -14.44 31.96
CA ALA A 127 -37.12 -14.28 31.98
C ALA A 127 -37.61 -13.40 33.16
N GLU A 128 -38.01 -12.16 32.87
CA GLU A 128 -39.14 -11.50 33.56
C GLU A 128 -40.23 -11.21 32.53
N THR A 129 -41.16 -12.15 32.34
CA THR A 129 -42.45 -11.88 31.71
C THR A 129 -43.54 -11.75 32.77
N GLU A 130 -44.20 -10.59 32.73
CA GLU A 130 -45.57 -10.26 33.13
C GLU A 130 -45.93 -10.20 34.63
N SER A 131 -46.22 -8.98 35.12
CA SER A 131 -47.63 -8.54 35.33
C SER A 131 -47.76 -7.12 35.93
N GLU A 132 -48.58 -6.29 35.27
CA GLU A 132 -49.53 -5.32 35.84
C GLU A 132 -49.11 -3.88 36.27
N ARG A 133 -49.73 -2.90 35.55
CA ARG A 133 -50.24 -1.56 35.96
C ARG A 133 -49.19 -0.44 36.14
N GLU A 134 -49.30 0.77 35.58
CA GLU A 134 -50.40 1.63 35.09
C GLU A 134 -50.05 2.33 33.77
#